data_AF-A0A9D4MZT9-F1
#
_entry.id   AF-A0A9D4MZT9-F1
#
_cell.length_a   1.000
_cell.length_b   1.000
_cell.length_c   1.000
_cell.angle_alpha   90.00
_cell.angle_beta   90.00
_cell.angle_gamma   90.00
#
_symmetry.space_group_name_H-M   'P 1'
#
loop_
_entity.id
_entity.type
_entity.pdbx_description
1 polymer ?
#
loop_
_entity_poly.entity_id
_entity_poly.type
_entity_poly.pdbx_seq_one_letter_code
_entity_poly.pdbx_strand_id
1 'polypeptide(L)'
;MGKSRAEIQKAYRERQKLKGPAFLSKERARQRQNYVPASHLSKKTKEARNNQAKLRNRLSRLRKKTRENDVEETSGYGSMSMETGDDERNQPTEQRALIVK
;
A
#
# COMPACT_ATOMS: atom_id res chain seq x y z
N MET A 1 -24.46 -8.98 0.24
CA MET A 1 -23.80 -10.24 0.61
C MET A 1 -22.37 -10.23 0.09
N GLY A 2 -21.37 -10.27 0.97
CA GLY A 2 -19.97 -10.32 0.56
C GLY A 2 -19.59 -11.68 -0.05
N LYS A 3 -18.57 -11.71 -0.91
CA LYS A 3 -18.01 -12.96 -1.45
C LYS A 3 -17.48 -13.83 -0.31
N SER A 4 -17.66 -15.14 -0.41
CA SER A 4 -17.10 -16.09 0.54
C SER A 4 -15.57 -16.08 0.49
N ARG A 5 -14.92 -16.43 1.60
CA ARG A 5 -13.46 -16.53 1.71
C ARG A 5 -12.87 -17.46 0.65
N ALA A 6 -13.56 -18.57 0.35
CA ALA A 6 -13.16 -19.53 -0.67
C ALA A 6 -13.18 -18.91 -2.09
N GLU A 7 -14.21 -18.13 -2.40
CA GLU A 7 -14.35 -17.45 -3.70
C GLU A 7 -13.28 -16.37 -3.88
N ILE A 8 -12.98 -15.60 -2.83
CA ILE A 8 -11.90 -14.60 -2.83
C ILE A 8 -10.54 -15.27 -3.10
N GLN A 9 -10.27 -16.40 -2.45
CA GLN A 9 -9.03 -17.15 -2.65
C GLN A 9 -8.94 -17.77 -4.04
N LYS A 10 -10.05 -18.33 -4.57
CA LYS A 10 -10.12 -18.87 -5.93
C LYS A 10 -9.80 -17.78 -6.96
N ALA A 11 -10.48 -16.63 -6.88
CA ALA A 11 -10.25 -15.51 -7.79
C ALA A 11 -8.81 -14.96 -7.69
N TYR A 12 -8.19 -14.97 -6.50
CA TYR A 12 -6.78 -14.60 -6.35
C TYR A 12 -5.84 -15.57 -7.06
N ARG A 13 -6.05 -16.89 -6.90
CA ARG A 13 -5.23 -17.92 -7.56
C ARG A 13 -5.37 -17.83 -9.08
N GLU A 14 -6.58 -17.61 -9.59
CA GLU A 14 -6.81 -17.40 -11.02
C GLU A 14 -6.08 -16.17 -11.55
N ARG A 15 -6.16 -15.03 -10.85
CA ARG A 15 -5.39 -13.83 -11.21
C ARG A 15 -3.88 -14.04 -11.17
N GLN A 16 -3.36 -14.83 -10.23
CA GLN A 16 -1.92 -15.14 -10.21
C GLN A 16 -1.51 -16.14 -11.30
N LYS A 17 -2.37 -17.10 -11.67
CA LYS A 17 -2.13 -18.03 -12.78
C LYS A 17 -2.15 -17.31 -14.13
N LEU A 18 -3.01 -16.31 -14.29
CA LEU A 18 -3.09 -15.46 -15.48
C LEU A 18 -1.85 -14.56 -15.65
N LYS A 19 -1.09 -14.31 -14.58
CA LYS A 19 0.20 -13.64 -14.69
C LYS A 19 1.20 -14.63 -15.29
N GLY A 20 1.52 -14.42 -16.56
CA GLY A 20 2.42 -15.29 -17.30
C GLY A 20 3.85 -15.34 -16.72
N PRO A 21 4.66 -16.31 -17.20
CA PRO A 21 6.03 -16.52 -16.72
C PRO A 21 6.92 -15.27 -16.89
N ALA A 22 6.68 -14.45 -17.90
CA ALA A 22 7.37 -13.19 -18.12
C ALA A 22 7.10 -12.13 -17.03
N PHE A 23 5.87 -12.05 -16.52
CA PHE A 23 5.56 -11.18 -15.39
C PHE A 23 6.29 -11.64 -14.12
N LEU A 24 6.28 -12.95 -13.87
CA LEU A 24 6.94 -13.54 -12.69
C LEU A 24 8.46 -13.43 -12.76
N SER A 25 9.08 -13.46 -13.94
CA SER A 25 10.52 -13.25 -14.09
C SER A 25 10.89 -11.77 -13.82
N LYS A 26 10.12 -10.83 -14.37
CA LYS A 26 10.28 -9.39 -14.13
C LYS A 26 10.13 -9.03 -12.66
N GLU A 27 9.14 -9.60 -11.98
CA GLU A 27 8.96 -9.45 -10.53
C GLU A 27 10.13 -9.98 -9.73
N ARG A 28 10.63 -11.18 -10.05
CA ARG A 28 11.81 -11.76 -9.40
C ARG A 28 13.05 -10.89 -9.61
N ALA A 29 13.27 -10.39 -10.82
CA ALA A 29 14.38 -9.48 -11.12
C ALA A 29 14.29 -8.20 -10.29
N ARG A 30 13.11 -7.56 -10.27
CA ARG A 30 12.88 -6.34 -9.47
C ARG A 30 13.12 -6.57 -7.97
N GLN A 31 12.63 -7.70 -7.44
CA GLN A 31 12.84 -8.04 -6.03
C GLN A 31 14.33 -8.20 -5.73
N ARG A 32 15.09 -8.90 -6.58
CA ARG A 32 16.54 -9.05 -6.41
C ARG A 32 17.28 -7.71 -6.47
N GLN A 33 16.93 -6.84 -7.41
CA GLN A 33 17.55 -5.51 -7.54
C GLN A 33 17.35 -4.63 -6.30
N ASN A 34 16.18 -4.69 -5.69
CA ASN A 34 15.84 -3.85 -4.54
C ASN A 34 16.14 -4.52 -3.18
N TYR A 35 16.51 -5.80 -3.18
CA TYR A 35 16.79 -6.53 -1.95
C TYR A 35 18.18 -6.18 -1.44
N VAL A 36 18.24 -5.65 -0.22
CA VAL A 36 19.50 -5.39 0.50
C VAL A 36 19.51 -6.23 1.77
N PRO A 37 20.42 -7.24 1.87
CA PRO A 37 20.61 -8.03 3.08
C PRO A 37 20.87 -7.15 4.30
N ALA A 38 20.37 -7.57 5.47
CA ALA A 38 20.53 -6.80 6.71
C ALA A 38 21.99 -6.73 7.20
N SER A 39 22.84 -7.66 6.76
CA SER A 39 24.29 -7.68 7.01
C SER A 39 25.01 -6.53 6.29
N HIS A 40 24.51 -6.09 5.14
CA HIS A 40 25.12 -5.03 4.33
C HIS A 40 24.66 -3.62 4.76
N LEU A 41 23.76 -3.53 5.75
CA LEU A 41 23.27 -2.25 6.25
C LEU A 41 24.14 -1.76 7.40
N SER A 42 24.45 -0.46 7.38
CA SER A 42 25.01 0.22 8.56
C SER A 42 24.03 0.13 9.74
N LYS A 43 24.56 0.25 10.97
CA LYS A 43 23.74 0.27 12.19
C LYS A 43 22.65 1.36 12.13
N LYS A 44 23.03 2.57 11.70
CA LYS A 44 22.11 3.70 11.52
C LYS A 44 20.99 3.39 10.52
N THR A 45 21.32 2.80 9.37
CA THR A 45 20.33 2.44 8.33
C THR A 45 19.38 1.35 8.83
N LYS A 46 19.89 0.37 9.58
CA LYS A 46 19.10 -0.70 10.18
C LYS A 46 18.11 -0.16 11.20
N GLU A 47 18.54 0.74 12.07
CA GLU A 47 17.68 1.42 13.05
C GLU A 47 16.60 2.26 12.37
N ALA A 48 16.96 3.05 11.36
CA ALA A 48 15.99 3.83 10.58
C ALA A 48 14.91 2.94 9.93
N ARG A 49 15.32 1.83 9.29
CA ARG A 49 14.40 0.85 8.69
C ARG A 49 13.46 0.24 9.75
N ASN A 50 13.99 -0.12 10.91
CA ASN A 50 13.19 -0.68 12.01
C ASN A 50 12.17 0.34 12.56
N ASN A 51 12.59 1.60 12.75
CA ASN A 51 11.70 2.66 13.23
C ASN A 51 10.59 2.97 12.24
N GLN A 52 10.90 3.00 10.94
CA GLN A 52 9.89 3.15 9.89
C GLN A 52 8.88 1.99 9.89
N ALA A 53 9.35 0.74 10.05
CA ALA A 53 8.47 -0.42 10.14
C ALA A 53 7.54 -0.35 11.38
N LYS A 54 8.09 0.05 12.55
CA LYS A 54 7.30 0.26 13.77
C LYS A 54 6.20 1.31 13.56
N LEU A 55 6.53 2.44 12.95
CA LEU A 55 5.56 3.51 12.67
C LEU A 55 4.45 3.03 11.73
N ARG A 56 4.81 2.36 10.63
CA ARG A 56 3.82 1.80 9.69
C ARG A 56 2.86 0.83 10.37
N ASN A 57 3.38 -0.06 11.22
CA ASN A 57 2.56 -1.00 11.97
C ASN A 57 1.62 -0.30 12.94
N ARG A 58 2.11 0.72 13.66
CA ARG A 58 1.28 1.53 14.55
C ARG A 58 0.15 2.22 13.80
N LEU A 59 0.44 2.88 12.68
CA LEU A 59 -0.56 3.56 11.85
C LEU A 59 -1.57 2.57 11.28
N SER A 60 -1.13 1.40 10.82
CA SER A 60 -2.03 0.36 10.32
C SER A 60 -2.98 -0.15 11.40
N ARG A 61 -2.50 -0.34 12.64
CA ARG A 61 -3.34 -0.76 13.77
C ARG A 61 -4.33 0.33 14.16
N LEU A 62 -3.89 1.58 14.19
CA LEU A 62 -4.76 2.72 14.50
C LEU A 62 -5.89 2.83 13.48
N ARG A 63 -5.58 2.78 12.18
CA ARG A 63 -6.59 2.81 11.10
C ARG A 63 -7.58 1.64 11.18
N LYS A 64 -7.12 0.46 11.60
CA LYS A 64 -8.02 -0.69 11.81
C LYS A 64 -8.98 -0.41 12.96
N LYS A 65 -8.47 0.11 14.07
CA LYS A 65 -9.27 0.47 15.25
C LYS A 65 -10.29 1.56 14.93
N THR A 66 -9.91 2.63 14.24
CA THR A 66 -10.86 3.69 13.85
C THR A 66 -11.95 3.13 12.95
N ARG A 67 -11.59 2.34 11.93
CA ARG A 67 -12.57 1.70 11.05
C ARG A 67 -13.53 0.75 11.78
N GLU A 68 -13.06 0.03 12.79
CA GLU A 68 -13.91 -0.84 13.61
C GLU A 68 -14.86 -0.01 14.48
N ASN A 69 -14.39 1.09 15.07
CA ASN A 69 -15.22 2.02 15.83
C ASN A 69 -16.28 2.73 14.95
N ASP A 70 -15.92 3.16 13.74
CA ASP A 70 -16.85 3.80 12.79
C ASP A 70 -17.98 2.83 12.37
N VAL A 71 -17.70 1.52 12.30
CA VAL A 71 -18.69 0.49 11.96
C VAL A 71 -19.62 0.19 13.14
N GLU A 72 -19.12 0.27 14.38
CA GLU A 72 -19.95 0.12 15.58
C GLU A 72 -20.83 1.36 15.82
N GLU A 73 -20.30 2.57 15.62
CA GLU A 73 -21.08 3.82 15.74
C GLU A 73 -22.12 3.99 14.63
N THR A 74 -21.89 3.46 13.42
CA THR A 74 -22.91 3.50 12.34
C THR A 74 -23.99 2.42 12.47
N SER A 75 -23.82 1.43 13.36
CA SER A 75 -24.86 0.44 13.71
C SER A 75 -25.85 0.96 14.76
N GLY A 76 -25.57 2.11 15.38
CA GLY A 76 -26.44 2.74 16.35
C GLY A 76 -26.44 4.25 16.12
N TYR A 77 -27.53 4.75 15.52
CA TYR A 77 -27.84 6.18 15.34
C TYR A 77 -27.29 6.89 14.10
N GLY A 78 -28.17 7.05 13.10
CA GLY A 78 -28.53 8.37 12.56
C GLY A 78 -27.52 9.12 11.67
N SER A 79 -27.79 9.07 10.36
CA SER A 79 -27.80 10.23 9.45
C SER A 79 -26.93 11.45 9.82
N MET A 80 -25.84 11.66 9.08
CA MET A 80 -25.56 12.98 8.48
C MET A 80 -24.64 12.84 7.28
N SER A 81 -25.18 13.17 6.10
CA SER A 81 -24.41 13.42 4.88
C SER A 81 -23.51 14.64 5.08
N MET A 82 -22.22 14.50 4.80
CA MET A 82 -21.32 15.64 4.61
C MET A 82 -20.74 15.56 3.20
N GLU A 83 -20.86 16.70 2.52
CA GLU A 83 -20.58 16.95 1.11
C GLU A 83 -19.18 16.53 0.66
N THR A 84 -19.14 16.09 -0.59
CA THR A 84 -17.94 15.87 -1.40
C THR A 84 -17.21 17.20 -1.63
N GLY A 85 -16.06 17.36 -0.98
CA GLY A 85 -15.06 18.35 -1.36
C GLY A 85 -14.13 17.77 -2.43
N ASP A 86 -14.32 18.22 -3.67
CA ASP A 86 -13.41 17.97 -4.79
C ASP A 86 -12.07 18.68 -4.54
N ASP A 87 -11.04 17.93 -4.16
CA ASP A 87 -9.66 18.43 -4.06
C ASP A 87 -8.96 18.19 -5.42
N GLU A 88 -9.26 19.05 -6.39
CA GLU A 88 -8.42 19.24 -7.58
C GLU A 88 -7.03 19.71 -7.12
N ARG A 89 -6.03 18.84 -7.15
CA ARG A 89 -4.60 19.23 -7.20
C ARG A 89 -3.73 18.04 -7.59
N ASN A 90 -3.51 17.86 -8.90
CA ASN A 90 -2.33 17.17 -9.38
C ASN A 90 -1.91 17.69 -10.76
N GLN A 91 -1.29 18.87 -10.77
CA GLN A 91 -0.53 19.40 -11.91
C GLN A 91 0.80 18.61 -12.02
N PRO A 92 1.10 17.94 -13.15
CA PRO A 92 2.44 17.45 -13.40
C PRO A 92 3.33 18.63 -13.84
N THR A 93 4.30 19.01 -13.01
CA THR A 93 5.35 19.94 -13.41
C THR A 93 6.29 19.26 -14.40
N GLU A 94 6.03 19.50 -15.68
CA GLU A 94 6.93 19.16 -16.76
C GLU A 94 8.23 20.00 -16.70
N GLN A 95 9.35 19.27 -16.71
CA GLN A 95 10.59 19.64 -17.38
C GLN A 95 11.46 20.75 -16.74
N ARG A 96 12.41 20.32 -15.90
CA ARG A 96 13.70 20.99 -15.71
C ARG A 96 14.77 20.26 -16.54
N ALA A 97 15.58 21.06 -17.24
CA ALA A 97 16.96 20.83 -17.70
C ALA A 97 17.17 20.89 -19.22
N LEU A 98 17.05 22.11 -19.77
CA LEU A 98 17.96 22.56 -20.82
C LEU A 98 19.29 22.90 -20.14
N ILE A 99 20.31 22.05 -20.31
CA ILE A 99 21.71 22.37 -20.04
C ILE A 99 22.45 22.36 -21.38
N VAL A 100 22.72 23.58 -21.84
CA VAL A 100 23.99 24.10 -22.38
C VAL A 100 24.86 23.13 -23.19
N LYS A 101 25.04 23.48 -24.47
CA LYS A 101 26.36 23.53 -25.12
C LYS A 101 26.46 24.85 -25.89
#